data_AF-A0A3N8K4R1-F1
#
_entry.id   AF-A0A3N8K4R1-F1
#
_cell.length_a   1.000
_cell.length_b   1.000
_cell.length_c   1.000
_cell.angle_alpha   90.00
_cell.angle_beta   90.00
_cell.angle_gamma   90.00
#
_symmetry.space_group_name_H-M   'P 1'
#
loop_
_entity.id
_entity.type
_entity.pdbx_description
1 polymer ?
#
loop_
_entity_poly.entity_id
_entity_poly.type
_entity_poly.pdbx_seq_one_letter_code
_entity_poly.pdbx_strand_id
1 'polypeptide(L)'
;MENKDVTTSGKCPVMHGGVTSAGKSNMDWWPNALNLDILHQHDTQTNPMGASFNYRDEVKQLDVDALKNDLKALMTDSQDWWPADWGHYGDLIILAGTVAYESMGLKTFGFGFGREDIWHPQKDWDGNEPGRLANVLTVLEKIAADTGASVADVIVLAGNVGIEQAAKAAGFSVTVPFSPGRGDAEQAQTDAQSFDVLEPLADGFRNWLKQDYVATAEELLLDRAQLMRLTACEMTALVGGMRVLGTNYGGTPHGVFTDRPGALTNDFFVNLTDMAHTWKPAGKNLYEIRDRKSGVVKWTATRVDLVFGSNSVLRAYAEVYAQDDNNEKFVRDFVAA
;
A
#
# COMPACT_ATOMS: atom_id res chain seq x y z
N MET A 1 -29.52 25.47 -29.42
CA MET A 1 -29.21 25.13 -28.01
C MET A 1 -29.34 23.62 -27.91
N GLU A 2 -28.30 22.92 -28.34
CA GLU A 2 -28.23 21.45 -28.29
C GLU A 2 -27.66 21.04 -26.93
N ASN A 3 -28.42 20.19 -26.25
CA ASN A 3 -28.09 19.63 -24.95
C ASN A 3 -27.11 18.48 -25.17
N LYS A 4 -25.98 18.51 -24.44
CA LYS A 4 -24.91 17.53 -24.54
C LYS A 4 -25.35 16.17 -24.00
N ASP A 5 -25.03 15.13 -24.76
CA ASP A 5 -25.12 13.72 -24.39
C ASP A 5 -24.39 13.46 -23.06
N VAL A 6 -25.11 12.83 -22.13
CA VAL A 6 -24.54 12.19 -20.94
C VAL A 6 -24.15 10.78 -21.37
N THR A 7 -22.84 10.53 -21.44
CA THR A 7 -22.27 9.20 -21.69
C THR A 7 -22.60 8.26 -20.53
N THR A 8 -23.29 7.17 -20.85
CA THR A 8 -23.60 6.07 -19.93
C THR A 8 -22.38 5.14 -19.83
N SER A 9 -21.68 5.17 -18.70
CA SER A 9 -20.66 4.18 -18.36
C SER A 9 -21.32 2.97 -17.68
N GLY A 10 -21.02 1.76 -18.16
CA GLY A 10 -21.20 0.53 -17.37
C GLY A 10 -22.39 -0.37 -17.71
N LYS A 11 -22.68 -0.68 -18.98
CA LYS A 11 -23.54 -1.84 -19.29
C LYS A 11 -22.84 -2.82 -20.24
N CYS A 12 -22.70 -4.07 -19.80
CA CYS A 12 -22.34 -5.19 -20.66
C CYS A 12 -23.28 -5.23 -21.88
N PRO A 13 -22.76 -5.34 -23.12
CA PRO A 13 -23.56 -5.22 -24.34
C PRO A 13 -24.41 -6.47 -24.66
N VAL A 14 -24.38 -7.49 -23.80
CA VAL A 14 -25.12 -8.74 -23.97
C VAL A 14 -26.09 -8.92 -22.80
N MET A 15 -27.40 -8.84 -23.07
CA MET A 15 -28.44 -9.12 -22.07
C MET A 15 -28.60 -10.65 -21.89
N HIS A 16 -28.12 -11.17 -20.76
CA HIS A 16 -28.48 -12.51 -20.29
C HIS A 16 -29.78 -12.42 -19.48
N GLY A 17 -30.93 -12.58 -20.15
CA GLY A 17 -32.24 -12.53 -19.52
C GLY A 17 -32.80 -13.93 -19.21
N GLY A 18 -32.92 -14.26 -17.92
CA GLY A 18 -33.78 -15.34 -17.41
C GLY A 18 -34.86 -14.74 -16.50
N VAL A 19 -35.99 -15.42 -16.27
CA VAL A 19 -37.11 -14.89 -15.43
C VAL A 19 -36.72 -14.71 -13.95
N THR A 20 -35.48 -15.07 -13.58
CA THR A 20 -34.82 -14.83 -12.28
C THR A 20 -33.85 -13.64 -12.28
N SER A 21 -33.69 -12.93 -13.40
CA SER A 21 -32.76 -11.79 -13.49
C SER A 21 -33.41 -10.49 -13.03
N ALA A 22 -32.84 -9.86 -12.00
CA ALA A 22 -33.22 -8.53 -11.53
C ALA A 22 -32.92 -7.48 -12.62
N GLY A 23 -33.94 -7.12 -13.40
CA GLY A 23 -33.78 -6.17 -14.52
C GLY A 23 -33.66 -4.72 -14.09
N LYS A 24 -34.07 -4.38 -12.86
CA LYS A 24 -33.83 -3.10 -12.19
C LYS A 24 -33.83 -3.31 -10.67
N SER A 25 -32.81 -2.80 -9.98
CA SER A 25 -32.82 -2.74 -8.52
C SER A 25 -33.84 -1.69 -8.05
N ASN A 26 -34.35 -1.80 -6.82
CA ASN A 26 -35.18 -0.72 -6.25
C ASN A 26 -34.41 0.61 -6.22
N MET A 27 -33.08 0.56 -6.05
CA MET A 27 -32.20 1.73 -6.07
C MET A 27 -32.10 2.36 -7.46
N ASP A 28 -32.37 1.62 -8.54
CA ASP A 28 -32.42 2.20 -9.89
C ASP A 28 -33.63 3.15 -10.06
N TRP A 29 -34.71 2.90 -9.31
CA TRP A 29 -35.91 3.75 -9.30
C TRP A 29 -35.80 4.89 -8.29
N TRP A 30 -35.14 4.64 -7.15
CA TRP A 30 -34.94 5.62 -6.08
C TRP A 30 -33.46 5.74 -5.70
N PRO A 31 -32.63 6.38 -6.53
CA PRO A 31 -31.18 6.42 -6.33
C PRO A 31 -30.74 7.19 -5.07
N ASN A 32 -31.62 8.03 -4.51
CA ASN A 32 -31.37 8.79 -3.28
C ASN A 32 -32.09 8.20 -2.05
N ALA A 33 -32.65 6.99 -2.15
CA ALA A 33 -33.27 6.32 -1.00
C ALA A 33 -32.19 5.92 0.03
N LEU A 34 -32.59 5.86 1.30
CA LEU A 34 -31.71 5.39 2.36
C LEU A 34 -31.36 3.91 2.15
N ASN A 35 -30.07 3.62 1.94
CA ASN A 35 -29.58 2.25 1.79
C ASN A 35 -29.39 1.59 3.16
N LEU A 36 -30.18 0.56 3.47
CA LEU A 36 -30.07 -0.21 4.72
C LEU A 36 -29.24 -1.50 4.57
N ASP A 37 -28.84 -1.86 3.35
CA ASP A 37 -28.03 -3.07 3.10
C ASP A 37 -26.66 -2.97 3.80
N ILE A 38 -26.18 -1.73 4.01
CA ILE A 38 -24.98 -1.44 4.78
C ILE A 38 -25.00 -2.00 6.22
N LEU A 39 -26.17 -2.22 6.80
CA LEU A 39 -26.32 -2.73 8.17
C LEU A 39 -26.27 -4.26 8.24
N HIS A 40 -26.23 -4.95 7.10
CA HIS A 40 -26.27 -6.40 7.00
C HIS A 40 -25.05 -7.00 6.28
N GLN A 41 -23.97 -6.21 6.13
CA GLN A 41 -22.73 -6.62 5.46
C GLN A 41 -22.12 -7.91 6.05
N HIS A 42 -22.28 -8.18 7.35
CA HIS A 42 -21.69 -9.36 8.00
C HIS A 42 -22.76 -10.32 8.55
N ASP A 43 -23.83 -10.56 7.79
CA ASP A 43 -24.81 -11.57 8.18
C ASP A 43 -24.20 -12.98 8.16
N THR A 44 -24.75 -13.85 9.01
CA THR A 44 -24.43 -15.27 9.12
C THR A 44 -24.71 -16.07 7.85
N GLN A 45 -25.61 -15.60 6.97
CA GLN A 45 -25.96 -16.29 5.72
C GLN A 45 -24.83 -16.28 4.68
N THR A 46 -23.98 -15.25 4.71
CA THR A 46 -22.84 -15.07 3.79
C THR A 46 -21.52 -15.50 4.42
N ASN A 47 -21.52 -16.12 5.60
CA ASN A 47 -20.31 -16.64 6.23
C ASN A 47 -20.12 -18.13 5.89
N PRO A 48 -19.10 -18.51 5.10
CA PRO A 48 -18.86 -19.89 4.68
C PRO A 48 -18.30 -20.75 5.80
N MET A 49 -17.75 -20.15 6.85
CA MET A 49 -17.04 -20.83 7.94
C MET A 49 -17.98 -21.40 9.00
N GLY A 50 -19.25 -21.00 8.98
CA GLY A 50 -20.27 -21.45 9.93
C GLY A 50 -20.24 -20.73 11.28
N ALA A 51 -21.37 -20.77 12.00
CA ALA A 51 -21.60 -19.94 13.19
C ALA A 51 -20.71 -20.27 14.40
N SER A 52 -20.08 -21.45 14.43
CA SER A 52 -19.21 -21.88 15.53
C SER A 52 -17.72 -21.61 15.27
N PHE A 53 -17.35 -21.12 14.10
CA PHE A 53 -15.97 -20.86 13.74
C PHE A 53 -15.43 -19.63 14.44
N ASN A 54 -14.18 -19.73 14.94
CA ASN A 54 -13.49 -18.61 15.57
C ASN A 54 -12.03 -18.56 15.11
N TYR A 55 -11.73 -17.67 14.17
CA TYR A 55 -10.39 -17.53 13.61
C TYR A 55 -9.33 -17.21 14.69
N ARG A 56 -9.69 -16.49 15.76
CA ARG A 56 -8.74 -16.21 16.86
C ARG A 56 -8.31 -17.47 17.62
N ASP A 57 -9.11 -18.53 17.60
CA ASP A 57 -8.76 -19.81 18.21
C ASP A 57 -7.98 -20.70 17.24
N GLU A 58 -8.34 -20.70 15.95
CA GLU A 58 -7.62 -21.42 14.91
C GLU A 58 -6.20 -20.90 14.74
N VAL A 59 -6.01 -19.57 14.68
CA VAL A 59 -4.70 -18.97 14.43
C VAL A 59 -3.69 -19.21 15.55
N LYS A 60 -4.14 -19.62 16.76
CA LYS A 60 -3.25 -20.05 17.85
C LYS A 60 -2.57 -21.39 17.57
N GLN A 61 -3.15 -22.20 16.67
CA GLN A 61 -2.61 -23.50 16.27
C GLN A 61 -1.67 -23.39 15.06
N LEU A 62 -1.65 -22.22 14.40
CA LEU A 62 -0.83 -21.95 13.22
C LEU A 62 0.66 -21.95 13.58
N ASP A 63 1.45 -22.70 12.80
CA ASP A 63 2.91 -22.61 12.86
C ASP A 63 3.38 -21.36 12.10
N VAL A 64 3.42 -20.24 12.81
CA VAL A 64 3.83 -18.93 12.26
C VAL A 64 5.29 -18.97 11.79
N ASP A 65 6.15 -19.78 12.42
CA ASP A 65 7.55 -19.88 12.02
C ASP A 65 7.70 -20.64 10.70
N ALA A 66 6.94 -21.72 10.51
CA ALA A 66 6.86 -22.42 9.22
C ALA A 66 6.32 -21.50 8.12
N LEU A 67 5.21 -20.79 8.38
CA LEU A 67 4.63 -19.84 7.43
C LEU A 67 5.62 -18.72 7.08
N LYS A 68 6.35 -18.17 8.06
CA LYS A 68 7.44 -17.20 7.80
C LYS A 68 8.54 -17.79 6.92
N ASN A 69 8.87 -19.07 7.07
CA ASN A 69 9.89 -19.72 6.24
C ASN A 69 9.41 -19.93 4.80
N ASP A 70 8.15 -20.31 4.60
CA ASP A 70 7.54 -20.43 3.27
C ASP A 70 7.52 -19.07 2.56
N LEU A 71 7.14 -18.02 3.28
CA LEU A 71 7.19 -16.65 2.77
C LEU A 71 8.63 -16.20 2.46
N LYS A 72 9.62 -16.56 3.28
CA LYS A 72 11.03 -16.26 2.99
C LYS A 72 11.51 -16.96 1.71
N ALA A 73 11.11 -18.21 1.50
CA ALA A 73 11.43 -18.96 0.30
C ALA A 73 10.81 -18.28 -0.93
N LEU A 74 9.53 -17.90 -0.84
CA LEU A 74 8.82 -17.17 -1.89
C LEU A 74 9.59 -15.91 -2.32
N MET A 75 10.09 -15.10 -1.37
CA MET A 75 10.80 -13.86 -1.70
C MET A 75 12.04 -14.06 -2.59
N THR A 76 12.61 -15.26 -2.57
CA THR A 76 13.82 -15.60 -3.34
C THR A 76 13.53 -16.47 -4.56
N ASP A 77 12.28 -16.91 -4.75
CA ASP A 77 11.84 -17.75 -5.85
C ASP A 77 11.10 -16.93 -6.91
N SER A 78 11.87 -16.14 -7.66
CA SER A 78 11.33 -15.29 -8.71
C SER A 78 10.64 -16.12 -9.79
N GLN A 79 9.36 -15.82 -10.05
CA GLN A 79 8.57 -16.48 -11.08
C GLN A 79 8.72 -15.78 -12.44
N ASP A 80 8.74 -16.53 -13.54
CA ASP A 80 8.85 -15.95 -14.90
C ASP A 80 7.67 -15.01 -15.25
N TRP A 81 6.50 -15.29 -14.68
CA TRP A 81 5.26 -14.53 -14.92
C TRP A 81 5.03 -13.42 -13.87
N TRP A 82 5.82 -13.40 -12.80
CA TRP A 82 5.84 -12.35 -11.77
C TRP A 82 7.28 -12.22 -11.23
N PRO A 83 8.15 -11.52 -11.99
CA PRO A 83 9.54 -11.39 -11.62
C PRO A 83 9.70 -10.51 -10.37
N ALA A 84 10.60 -10.90 -9.48
CA ALA A 84 10.92 -10.11 -8.29
C ALA A 84 11.75 -8.89 -8.70
N ASP A 85 11.19 -7.69 -8.52
CA ASP A 85 11.91 -6.44 -8.75
C ASP A 85 13.15 -6.39 -7.82
N TRP A 86 14.34 -6.19 -8.39
CA TRP A 86 15.59 -6.17 -7.62
C TRP A 86 15.90 -7.44 -6.80
N GLY A 87 15.27 -8.57 -7.16
CA GLY A 87 15.45 -9.85 -6.47
C GLY A 87 14.67 -9.98 -5.16
N HIS A 88 13.67 -9.11 -4.91
CA HIS A 88 12.72 -9.24 -3.81
C HIS A 88 11.32 -8.73 -4.21
N TYR A 89 10.27 -9.21 -3.56
CA TYR A 89 8.91 -8.75 -3.84
C TYR A 89 8.57 -7.49 -3.02
N GLY A 90 9.10 -6.33 -3.41
CA GLY A 90 8.74 -5.03 -2.80
C GLY A 90 7.22 -4.75 -2.81
N ASP A 91 6.51 -5.39 -3.74
CA ASP A 91 5.04 -5.47 -3.80
C ASP A 91 4.36 -5.97 -2.55
N LEU A 92 4.99 -6.91 -1.84
CA LEU A 92 4.41 -7.47 -0.63
C LEU A 92 4.44 -6.46 0.51
N ILE A 93 5.42 -5.55 0.51
CA ILE A 93 5.49 -4.43 1.47
C ILE A 93 4.40 -3.39 1.14
N ILE A 94 4.19 -3.11 -0.14
CA ILE A 94 3.09 -2.25 -0.61
C ILE A 94 1.74 -2.82 -0.18
N LEU A 95 1.51 -4.10 -0.44
CA LEU A 95 0.25 -4.77 -0.17
C LEU A 95 0.00 -4.89 1.33
N ALA A 96 1.01 -5.27 2.11
CA ALA A 96 0.92 -5.28 3.56
C ALA A 96 0.67 -3.89 4.13
N GLY A 97 1.29 -2.82 3.60
CA GLY A 97 1.00 -1.44 4.02
C GLY A 97 -0.45 -1.02 3.78
N THR A 98 -1.04 -1.45 2.65
CA THR A 98 -2.45 -1.21 2.33
C THR A 98 -3.40 -2.02 3.23
N VAL A 99 -2.98 -3.18 3.73
CA VAL A 99 -3.78 -4.07 4.60
C VAL A 99 -3.53 -3.81 6.10
N ALA A 100 -2.37 -3.29 6.49
CA ALA A 100 -1.91 -3.13 7.87
C ALA A 100 -2.54 -1.95 8.63
N TYR A 101 -3.43 -1.18 8.00
CA TYR A 101 -4.08 0.01 8.60
C TYR A 101 -4.83 -0.27 9.92
N GLU A 102 -5.18 -1.53 10.20
CA GLU A 102 -5.75 -1.95 11.50
C GLU A 102 -4.79 -1.79 12.68
N SER A 103 -3.49 -2.06 12.46
CA SER A 103 -2.50 -2.16 13.53
C SER A 103 -2.08 -0.80 14.11
N MET A 104 -2.37 0.28 13.39
CA MET A 104 -1.99 1.66 13.73
C MET A 104 -2.96 2.34 14.73
N GLY A 105 -3.76 1.56 15.47
CA GLY A 105 -4.62 2.08 16.54
C GLY A 105 -5.86 2.84 16.05
N LEU A 106 -6.28 2.63 14.80
CA LEU A 106 -7.64 3.01 14.38
C LEU A 106 -8.63 2.17 15.19
N LYS A 107 -9.56 2.82 15.89
CA LYS A 107 -10.68 2.08 16.47
C LYS A 107 -11.44 1.47 15.29
N THR A 108 -11.50 0.15 15.24
CA THR A 108 -12.38 -0.64 14.37
C THR A 108 -13.82 -0.34 14.75
N PHE A 109 -14.31 0.82 14.32
CA PHE A 109 -15.73 1.01 14.08
C PHE A 109 -15.97 0.50 12.67
N GLY A 110 -17.10 -0.18 12.45
CA GLY A 110 -17.53 -0.56 11.11
C GLY A 110 -17.33 0.57 10.11
N PHE A 111 -17.11 0.18 8.85
CA PHE A 111 -16.54 0.97 7.75
C PHE A 111 -15.00 1.00 7.70
N GLY A 112 -14.40 -0.13 7.29
CA GLY A 112 -13.24 -0.12 6.40
C GLY A 112 -11.82 0.08 6.95
N PHE A 113 -11.56 -0.06 8.26
CA PHE A 113 -10.23 0.15 8.86
C PHE A 113 -9.83 -0.96 9.84
N GLY A 114 -9.82 -2.20 9.35
CA GLY A 114 -9.45 -3.41 10.07
C GLY A 114 -9.91 -4.67 9.36
N ARG A 115 -9.56 -4.82 8.08
CA ARG A 115 -10.29 -5.71 7.19
C ARG A 115 -9.73 -7.11 7.13
N GLU A 116 -10.70 -7.99 7.02
CA GLU A 116 -10.55 -9.40 6.79
C GLU A 116 -10.13 -9.73 5.33
N ASP A 117 -10.36 -8.88 4.30
CA ASP A 117 -9.79 -9.08 2.94
C ASP A 117 -9.93 -7.85 1.99
N ILE A 118 -9.28 -7.86 0.81
CA ILE A 118 -9.41 -6.86 -0.27
C ILE A 118 -10.32 -7.36 -1.42
N TRP A 119 -11.48 -6.71 -1.58
CA TRP A 119 -12.50 -7.07 -2.58
C TRP A 119 -12.86 -5.89 -3.51
N HIS A 120 -13.71 -6.11 -4.53
CA HIS A 120 -14.25 -5.03 -5.34
C HIS A 120 -14.99 -4.02 -4.45
N PRO A 121 -14.77 -2.70 -4.62
CA PRO A 121 -14.06 -2.04 -5.72
C PRO A 121 -12.54 -1.87 -5.51
N GLN A 122 -12.05 -2.10 -4.29
CA GLN A 122 -10.69 -1.73 -3.89
C GLN A 122 -9.61 -2.47 -4.67
N LYS A 123 -9.81 -3.77 -4.91
CA LYS A 123 -8.87 -4.56 -5.73
C LYS A 123 -8.74 -4.05 -7.16
N ASP A 124 -9.72 -3.26 -7.62
CA ASP A 124 -9.84 -2.72 -8.97
C ASP A 124 -9.49 -1.22 -9.04
N TRP A 125 -9.14 -0.58 -7.91
CA TRP A 125 -8.71 0.82 -7.89
C TRP A 125 -7.36 1.01 -8.55
N ASP A 126 -7.24 2.08 -9.35
CA ASP A 126 -6.02 2.38 -10.09
C ASP A 126 -4.80 2.42 -9.17
N GLY A 127 -4.91 3.11 -8.03
CA GLY A 127 -3.83 3.25 -7.04
C GLY A 127 -3.34 1.92 -6.45
N ASN A 128 -4.14 0.87 -6.51
CA ASN A 128 -3.77 -0.46 -6.03
C ASN A 128 -3.10 -1.35 -7.10
N GLU A 129 -2.87 -0.83 -8.31
CA GLU A 129 -2.23 -1.56 -9.41
C GLU A 129 -2.89 -2.92 -9.66
N PRO A 130 -4.17 -2.99 -10.09
CA PRO A 130 -4.98 -4.22 -10.08
C PRO A 130 -4.32 -5.42 -10.78
N GLY A 131 -3.59 -5.18 -11.88
CA GLY A 131 -2.84 -6.23 -12.57
C GLY A 131 -1.67 -6.78 -11.75
N ARG A 132 -0.93 -5.91 -11.05
CA ARG A 132 0.18 -6.29 -10.17
C ARG A 132 -0.37 -6.97 -8.91
N LEU A 133 -1.42 -6.40 -8.33
CA LEU A 133 -2.12 -6.93 -7.16
C LEU A 133 -2.67 -8.35 -7.40
N ALA A 134 -3.28 -8.61 -8.55
CA ALA A 134 -3.82 -9.94 -8.88
C ALA A 134 -2.74 -11.03 -8.88
N ASN A 135 -1.54 -10.73 -9.39
CA ASN A 135 -0.41 -11.66 -9.38
C ASN A 135 0.02 -11.98 -7.94
N VAL A 136 0.10 -10.96 -7.09
CA VAL A 136 0.47 -11.10 -5.68
C VAL A 136 -0.56 -11.96 -4.94
N LEU A 137 -1.85 -11.61 -5.05
CA LEU A 137 -2.94 -12.32 -4.37
C LEU A 137 -2.99 -13.79 -4.78
N THR A 138 -2.81 -14.10 -6.07
CA THR A 138 -2.79 -15.50 -6.55
C THR A 138 -1.79 -16.38 -5.79
N VAL A 139 -0.63 -15.83 -5.43
CA VAL A 139 0.39 -16.57 -4.67
C VAL A 139 0.04 -16.65 -3.19
N LEU A 140 -0.37 -15.53 -2.59
CA LEU A 140 -0.66 -15.47 -1.16
C LEU A 140 -1.91 -16.27 -0.77
N GLU A 141 -2.94 -16.26 -1.60
CA GLU A 141 -4.16 -17.07 -1.44
C GLU A 141 -3.84 -18.56 -1.44
N LYS A 142 -2.88 -19.00 -2.27
CA LYS A 142 -2.41 -20.39 -2.26
C LYS A 142 -1.73 -20.73 -0.93
N ILE A 143 -0.85 -19.86 -0.44
CA ILE A 143 -0.17 -20.07 0.87
C ILE A 143 -1.20 -20.09 2.01
N ALA A 144 -2.17 -19.18 1.98
CA ALA A 144 -3.26 -19.15 2.95
C ALA A 144 -4.05 -20.48 2.95
N ALA A 145 -4.43 -20.97 1.76
CA ALA A 145 -5.13 -22.25 1.61
C ALA A 145 -4.30 -23.46 2.09
N ASP A 146 -3.00 -23.48 1.79
CA ASP A 146 -2.11 -24.58 2.17
C ASP A 146 -1.83 -24.61 3.69
N THR A 147 -1.85 -23.45 4.36
CA THR A 147 -1.51 -23.32 5.79
C THR A 147 -2.72 -23.21 6.72
N GLY A 148 -3.91 -22.89 6.18
CA GLY A 148 -5.11 -22.60 6.96
C GLY A 148 -5.09 -21.23 7.65
N ALA A 149 -4.10 -20.38 7.35
CA ALA A 149 -4.10 -18.98 7.75
C ALA A 149 -5.06 -18.17 6.88
N SER A 150 -5.56 -17.06 7.42
CA SER A 150 -6.32 -16.09 6.63
C SER A 150 -5.43 -15.41 5.60
N VAL A 151 -6.01 -15.06 4.45
CA VAL A 151 -5.32 -14.28 3.42
C VAL A 151 -4.84 -12.94 3.99
N ALA A 152 -5.64 -12.29 4.83
CA ALA A 152 -5.24 -11.05 5.51
C ALA A 152 -3.98 -11.21 6.39
N ASP A 153 -3.87 -12.27 7.18
CA ASP A 153 -2.68 -12.50 7.99
C ASP A 153 -1.46 -12.87 7.14
N VAL A 154 -1.66 -13.68 6.08
CA VAL A 154 -0.58 -14.01 5.13
C VAL A 154 -0.03 -12.76 4.45
N ILE A 155 -0.89 -11.83 4.03
CA ILE A 155 -0.47 -10.55 3.43
C ILE A 155 0.42 -9.75 4.39
N VAL A 156 -0.05 -9.53 5.62
CA VAL A 156 0.70 -8.72 6.59
C VAL A 156 2.03 -9.39 6.95
N LEU A 157 2.01 -10.71 7.13
CA LEU A 157 3.22 -11.48 7.42
C LEU A 157 4.22 -11.44 6.26
N ALA A 158 3.75 -11.49 5.02
CA ALA A 158 4.59 -11.38 3.83
C ALA A 158 5.30 -10.02 3.77
N GLY A 159 4.60 -8.93 4.05
CA GLY A 159 5.20 -7.60 4.16
C GLY A 159 6.25 -7.52 5.27
N ASN A 160 5.96 -8.06 6.45
CA ASN A 160 6.91 -8.14 7.55
C ASN A 160 8.19 -8.88 7.13
N VAL A 161 8.05 -10.04 6.49
CA VAL A 161 9.19 -10.81 5.98
C VAL A 161 9.98 -10.00 4.95
N GLY A 162 9.30 -9.27 4.06
CA GLY A 162 9.94 -8.38 3.09
C GLY A 162 10.79 -7.30 3.77
N ILE A 163 10.28 -6.66 4.82
CA ILE A 163 11.02 -5.66 5.60
C ILE A 163 12.20 -6.30 6.35
N GLU A 164 12.02 -7.46 6.97
CA GLU A 164 13.11 -8.20 7.64
C GLU A 164 14.25 -8.54 6.65
N GLN A 165 13.92 -8.94 5.43
CA GLN A 165 14.90 -9.20 4.37
C GLN A 165 15.59 -7.93 3.87
N ALA A 166 14.84 -6.84 3.69
CA ALA A 166 15.40 -5.56 3.26
C ALA A 166 16.35 -4.96 4.31
N ALA A 167 16.00 -5.08 5.60
CA ALA A 167 16.88 -4.71 6.70
C ALA A 167 18.15 -5.59 6.72
N LYS A 168 18.01 -6.89 6.48
CA LYS A 168 19.15 -7.81 6.36
C LYS A 168 20.06 -7.44 5.20
N ALA A 169 19.51 -7.04 4.05
CA ALA A 169 20.26 -6.53 2.91
C ALA A 169 21.00 -5.22 3.22
N ALA A 170 20.48 -4.42 4.15
CA ALA A 170 21.16 -3.23 4.69
C ALA A 170 22.20 -3.54 5.79
N GLY A 171 22.34 -4.80 6.20
CA GLY A 171 23.30 -5.26 7.22
C GLY A 171 22.74 -5.37 8.64
N PHE A 172 21.42 -5.27 8.81
CA PHE A 172 20.76 -5.32 10.12
C PHE A 172 19.86 -6.54 10.26
N SER A 173 19.92 -7.20 11.40
CA SER A 173 18.97 -8.26 11.76
C SER A 173 17.89 -7.68 12.65
N VAL A 174 16.68 -7.54 12.11
CA VAL A 174 15.49 -7.08 12.85
C VAL A 174 14.39 -8.12 12.78
N THR A 175 13.46 -8.03 13.72
CA THR A 175 12.22 -8.80 13.70
C THR A 175 11.08 -7.80 13.68
N VAL A 176 10.20 -7.91 12.68
CA VAL A 176 9.04 -7.03 12.58
C VAL A 176 7.91 -7.68 13.40
N PRO A 177 7.33 -6.96 14.38
CA PRO A 177 6.23 -7.49 15.19
C PRO A 177 5.07 -7.93 14.32
N PHE A 178 4.56 -9.13 14.57
CA PHE A 178 3.39 -9.68 13.90
C PHE A 178 2.36 -10.10 14.94
N SER A 179 1.12 -9.66 14.77
CA SER A 179 -0.02 -10.06 15.59
C SER A 179 -1.06 -10.69 14.67
N PRO A 180 -1.22 -12.03 14.70
CA PRO A 180 -2.22 -12.72 13.90
C PRO A 180 -3.63 -12.51 14.45
N GLY A 181 -4.64 -12.86 13.65
CA GLY A 181 -6.05 -12.87 14.05
C GLY A 181 -6.96 -12.03 13.16
N ARG A 182 -6.50 -11.58 11.98
CA ARG A 182 -7.36 -10.98 10.96
C ARG A 182 -8.14 -12.09 10.29
N GLY A 183 -9.47 -12.14 10.39
CA GLY A 183 -10.26 -13.13 9.66
C GLY A 183 -10.23 -12.88 8.14
N ASP A 184 -10.95 -13.67 7.36
CA ASP A 184 -11.20 -13.43 5.92
C ASP A 184 -12.68 -13.03 5.73
N ALA A 185 -12.95 -12.17 4.74
CA ALA A 185 -14.30 -11.72 4.40
C ALA A 185 -14.66 -12.13 2.98
N GLU A 186 -15.94 -12.25 2.68
CA GLU A 186 -16.41 -12.49 1.31
C GLU A 186 -16.78 -11.19 0.58
N GLN A 187 -16.76 -11.23 -0.75
CA GLN A 187 -17.29 -10.15 -1.59
C GLN A 187 -18.76 -9.83 -1.27
N ALA A 188 -19.56 -10.84 -0.90
CA ALA A 188 -20.96 -10.67 -0.50
C ALA A 188 -21.11 -9.87 0.81
N GLN A 189 -20.03 -9.79 1.59
CA GLN A 189 -19.96 -9.01 2.82
C GLN A 189 -19.46 -7.58 2.61
N THR A 190 -19.22 -7.17 1.35
CA THR A 190 -18.68 -5.86 0.99
C THR A 190 -19.73 -5.04 0.25
N ASP A 191 -20.17 -3.91 0.83
CA ASP A 191 -21.00 -2.94 0.11
C ASP A 191 -20.14 -2.08 -0.83
N ALA A 192 -19.95 -2.55 -2.05
CA ALA A 192 -19.04 -1.94 -3.01
C ALA A 192 -19.32 -0.44 -3.25
N GLN A 193 -20.60 -0.05 -3.32
CA GLN A 193 -20.99 1.34 -3.60
C GLN A 193 -20.55 2.31 -2.51
N SER A 194 -20.63 1.93 -1.22
CA SER A 194 -20.11 2.77 -0.13
C SER A 194 -18.59 2.87 -0.15
N PHE A 195 -17.89 1.89 -0.72
CA PHE A 195 -16.44 1.94 -0.85
C PHE A 195 -15.98 2.79 -2.03
N ASP A 196 -16.74 2.91 -3.12
CA ASP A 196 -16.35 3.68 -4.32
C ASP A 196 -15.90 5.12 -3.99
N VAL A 197 -16.57 5.77 -3.03
CA VAL A 197 -16.24 7.14 -2.61
C VAL A 197 -14.95 7.25 -1.78
N LEU A 198 -14.38 6.12 -1.37
CA LEU A 198 -13.15 6.02 -0.59
C LEU A 198 -11.92 5.76 -1.46
N GLU A 199 -12.08 5.71 -2.79
CA GLU A 199 -10.94 5.56 -3.69
C GLU A 199 -9.94 6.71 -3.49
N PRO A 200 -8.65 6.41 -3.24
CA PRO A 200 -7.65 7.44 -2.99
C PRO A 200 -7.42 8.29 -4.24
N LEU A 201 -7.34 9.60 -4.03
CA LEU A 201 -6.95 10.56 -5.07
C LEU A 201 -5.43 10.56 -5.32
N ALA A 202 -4.67 10.16 -4.31
CA ALA A 202 -3.22 10.21 -4.27
C ALA A 202 -2.66 9.21 -3.25
N ASP A 203 -1.41 8.82 -3.47
CA ASP A 203 -0.59 8.13 -2.49
C ASP A 203 0.84 8.67 -2.54
N GLY A 204 1.13 9.64 -1.67
CA GLY A 204 2.46 10.23 -1.58
C GLY A 204 3.54 9.22 -1.13
N PHE A 205 3.18 8.22 -0.32
CA PHE A 205 4.13 7.18 0.09
C PHE A 205 4.59 6.35 -1.10
N ARG A 206 3.76 6.21 -2.14
CA ARG A 206 4.10 5.52 -3.40
C ARG A 206 4.37 6.46 -4.58
N ASN A 207 4.52 7.76 -4.32
CA ASN A 207 4.78 8.77 -5.35
C ASN A 207 3.72 8.80 -6.47
N TRP A 208 2.45 8.63 -6.11
CA TRP A 208 1.33 8.49 -7.04
C TRP A 208 0.27 9.59 -6.88
N LEU A 209 -0.24 10.06 -8.02
CA LEU A 209 -1.39 10.94 -8.13
C LEU A 209 -2.30 10.36 -9.21
N LYS A 210 -3.60 10.23 -8.93
CA LYS A 210 -4.56 9.74 -9.92
C LYS A 210 -4.68 10.68 -11.11
N GLN A 211 -4.63 11.98 -10.84
CA GLN A 211 -4.63 13.04 -11.85
C GLN A 211 -4.00 14.31 -11.27
N ASP A 212 -3.96 15.36 -12.06
CA ASP A 212 -3.56 16.68 -11.57
C ASP A 212 -4.66 17.31 -10.70
N TYR A 213 -4.30 17.72 -9.49
CA TYR A 213 -5.19 18.41 -8.55
C TYR A 213 -4.77 19.87 -8.32
N VAL A 214 -5.68 20.64 -7.72
CA VAL A 214 -5.37 21.99 -7.23
C VAL A 214 -4.44 21.93 -6.02
N ALA A 215 -4.69 20.97 -5.12
CA ALA A 215 -3.78 20.66 -4.02
C ALA A 215 -2.48 20.07 -4.57
N THR A 216 -1.36 20.43 -3.94
CA THR A 216 -0.03 19.94 -4.29
C THR A 216 0.19 18.53 -3.76
N ALA A 217 1.16 17.80 -4.32
CA ALA A 217 1.42 16.42 -3.96
C ALA A 217 1.86 16.25 -2.49
N GLU A 218 2.62 17.21 -1.98
CA GLU A 218 3.07 17.24 -0.58
C GLU A 218 1.96 17.59 0.42
N GLU A 219 0.96 18.39 0.01
CA GLU A 219 -0.24 18.64 0.83
C GLU A 219 -1.09 17.37 0.95
N LEU A 220 -1.25 16.63 -0.16
CA LEU A 220 -1.96 15.36 -0.17
C LEU A 220 -1.22 14.26 0.62
N LEU A 221 0.12 14.24 0.58
CA LEU A 221 0.90 13.37 1.47
C LEU A 221 0.62 13.69 2.94
N LEU A 222 0.65 14.98 3.32
CA LEU A 222 0.44 15.39 4.71
C LEU A 222 -0.97 15.04 5.20
N ASP A 223 -1.99 15.26 4.38
CA ASP A 223 -3.38 14.88 4.69
C ASP A 223 -3.51 13.35 4.87
N ARG A 224 -2.89 12.57 3.97
CA ARG A 224 -2.87 11.10 4.09
C ARG A 224 -2.17 10.65 5.37
N ALA A 225 -1.01 11.21 5.69
CA ALA A 225 -0.29 10.88 6.91
C ALA A 225 -1.09 11.22 8.17
N GLN A 226 -1.82 12.35 8.17
CA GLN A 226 -2.72 12.73 9.25
C GLN A 226 -3.89 11.74 9.40
N LEU A 227 -4.52 11.31 8.30
CA LEU A 227 -5.59 10.30 8.32
C LEU A 227 -5.10 8.96 8.87
N MET A 228 -3.83 8.63 8.62
CA MET A 228 -3.13 7.46 9.16
C MET A 228 -2.62 7.66 10.60
N ARG A 229 -2.81 8.84 11.20
CA ARG A 229 -2.33 9.22 12.54
C ARG A 229 -0.80 9.13 12.71
N LEU A 230 -0.08 9.26 11.61
CA LEU A 230 1.37 9.30 11.63
C LEU A 230 1.86 10.63 12.19
N THR A 231 2.85 10.57 13.06
CA THR A 231 3.67 11.72 13.40
C THR A 231 4.55 12.11 12.20
N ALA A 232 5.06 13.34 12.22
CA ALA A 232 5.99 13.78 11.18
C ALA A 232 7.27 12.92 11.13
N CYS A 233 7.74 12.39 12.27
CA CYS A 233 8.89 11.50 12.34
C CYS A 233 8.63 10.15 11.65
N GLU A 234 7.48 9.52 11.95
CA GLU A 234 7.08 8.24 11.37
C GLU A 234 6.83 8.38 9.87
N MET A 235 6.11 9.42 9.44
CA MET A 235 5.92 9.75 8.02
C MET A 235 7.27 9.91 7.31
N THR A 236 8.23 10.60 7.94
CA THR A 236 9.56 10.80 7.37
C THR A 236 10.30 9.47 7.18
N ALA A 237 10.32 8.62 8.22
CA ALA A 237 10.94 7.31 8.15
C ALA A 237 10.31 6.45 7.04
N LEU A 238 8.97 6.38 7.02
CA LEU A 238 8.21 5.61 6.04
C LEU A 238 8.48 6.06 4.61
N VAL A 239 8.44 7.37 4.31
CA VAL A 239 8.77 7.87 2.96
C VAL A 239 10.20 7.49 2.57
N GLY A 240 11.18 7.73 3.43
CA GLY A 240 12.58 7.39 3.12
C GLY A 240 12.79 5.90 2.87
N GLY A 241 12.19 5.04 3.70
CA GLY A 241 12.28 3.59 3.55
C GLY A 241 11.59 3.09 2.29
N MET A 242 10.35 3.50 2.06
CA MET A 242 9.59 3.11 0.86
C MET A 242 10.30 3.53 -0.43
N ARG A 243 10.97 4.68 -0.44
CA ARG A 243 11.81 5.10 -1.58
C ARG A 243 12.98 4.16 -1.82
N VAL A 244 13.78 3.81 -0.80
CA VAL A 244 14.93 2.91 -1.00
C VAL A 244 14.51 1.46 -1.27
N LEU A 245 13.30 1.06 -0.82
CA LEU A 245 12.71 -0.24 -1.12
C LEU A 245 12.13 -0.33 -2.55
N GLY A 246 12.06 0.79 -3.27
CA GLY A 246 11.54 0.83 -4.64
C GLY A 246 10.03 0.58 -4.74
N THR A 247 9.27 0.94 -3.70
CA THR A 247 7.83 0.64 -3.62
C THR A 247 6.94 1.66 -4.33
N ASN A 248 7.50 2.44 -5.24
CA ASN A 248 6.75 3.44 -5.97
C ASN A 248 5.73 2.80 -6.90
N TYR A 249 4.61 3.48 -7.09
CA TYR A 249 3.60 3.12 -8.07
C TYR A 249 4.22 3.02 -9.46
N GLY A 250 3.87 1.96 -10.21
CA GLY A 250 4.37 1.71 -11.55
C GLY A 250 5.89 1.52 -11.64
N GLY A 251 6.56 1.26 -10.51
CA GLY A 251 8.02 1.12 -10.47
C GLY A 251 8.79 2.41 -10.82
N THR A 252 8.16 3.58 -10.68
CA THR A 252 8.80 4.85 -11.07
C THR A 252 10.07 5.12 -10.25
N PRO A 253 11.14 5.67 -10.84
CA PRO A 253 12.40 5.90 -10.13
C PRO A 253 12.42 7.19 -9.30
N HIS A 254 11.29 7.90 -9.19
CA HIS A 254 11.23 9.20 -8.53
C HIS A 254 11.47 9.09 -7.02
N GLY A 255 12.46 9.80 -6.50
CA GLY A 255 12.77 9.76 -5.08
C GLY A 255 13.63 8.57 -4.65
N VAL A 256 13.93 7.62 -5.55
CA VAL A 256 14.75 6.43 -5.24
C VAL A 256 16.24 6.82 -5.23
N PHE A 257 16.64 7.60 -4.22
CA PHE A 257 18.01 8.11 -4.09
C PHE A 257 18.93 7.06 -3.46
N THR A 258 19.07 5.91 -4.10
CA THR A 258 19.96 4.83 -3.69
C THR A 258 20.47 4.09 -4.92
N ASP A 259 21.69 3.56 -4.81
CA ASP A 259 22.27 2.63 -5.78
C ASP A 259 22.05 1.16 -5.36
N ARG A 260 21.35 0.94 -4.23
CA ARG A 260 20.99 -0.38 -3.68
C ARG A 260 19.48 -0.50 -3.43
N PRO A 261 18.62 -0.35 -4.46
CA PRO A 261 17.18 -0.57 -4.29
C PRO A 261 16.91 -1.92 -3.63
N GLY A 262 15.98 -1.93 -2.68
CA GLY A 262 15.62 -3.12 -1.90
C GLY A 262 16.31 -3.29 -0.56
N ALA A 263 17.43 -2.59 -0.34
CA ALA A 263 18.05 -2.53 0.97
C ALA A 263 17.47 -1.36 1.78
N LEU A 264 16.98 -1.64 3.00
CA LEU A 264 16.43 -0.63 3.91
C LEU A 264 17.57 0.22 4.51
N THR A 265 18.02 1.20 3.74
CA THR A 265 19.18 2.05 4.04
C THR A 265 18.75 3.50 4.19
N ASN A 266 19.53 4.31 4.91
CA ASN A 266 19.28 5.76 5.03
C ASN A 266 19.70 6.57 3.78
N ASP A 267 20.01 5.90 2.66
CA ASP A 267 20.52 6.51 1.43
C ASP A 267 19.62 7.64 0.90
N PHE A 268 18.29 7.52 1.05
CA PHE A 268 17.34 8.59 0.70
C PHE A 268 17.72 9.92 1.37
N PHE A 269 17.96 9.89 2.68
CA PHE A 269 18.26 11.09 3.46
C PHE A 269 19.67 11.61 3.22
N VAL A 270 20.64 10.70 3.12
CA VAL A 270 22.04 11.05 2.81
C VAL A 270 22.10 11.82 1.49
N ASN A 271 21.47 11.29 0.44
CA ASN A 271 21.50 11.90 -0.89
C ASN A 271 20.58 13.12 -1.02
N LEU A 272 19.45 13.16 -0.30
CA LEU A 272 18.59 14.36 -0.22
C LEU A 272 19.33 15.55 0.42
N THR A 273 20.19 15.28 1.40
CA THR A 273 20.89 16.30 2.19
C THR A 273 22.28 16.65 1.64
N ASP A 274 22.79 15.90 0.67
CA ASP A 274 24.10 16.10 0.07
C ASP A 274 24.17 17.39 -0.77
N MET A 275 25.13 18.24 -0.42
CA MET A 275 25.40 19.50 -1.11
C MET A 275 26.20 19.33 -2.40
N ALA A 276 26.67 18.12 -2.71
CA ALA A 276 27.20 17.80 -4.03
C ALA A 276 26.11 17.81 -5.11
N HIS A 277 24.83 17.74 -4.74
CA HIS A 277 23.73 17.78 -5.70
C HIS A 277 23.05 19.15 -5.78
N THR A 278 22.32 19.34 -6.89
CA THR A 278 21.47 20.50 -7.16
C THR A 278 20.14 20.03 -7.72
N TRP A 279 19.06 20.65 -7.26
CA TRP A 279 17.70 20.35 -7.69
C TRP A 279 17.29 21.33 -8.79
N LYS A 280 16.89 20.80 -9.94
CA LYS A 280 16.41 21.61 -11.07
C LYS A 280 14.98 21.21 -11.44
N PRO A 281 14.05 22.17 -11.55
CA PRO A 281 12.73 21.88 -12.09
C PRO A 281 12.85 21.34 -13.51
N ALA A 282 12.19 20.21 -13.77
CA ALA A 282 12.16 19.55 -15.09
C ALA A 282 10.73 19.42 -15.64
N GLY A 283 9.71 19.73 -14.85
CA GLY A 283 8.32 19.75 -15.26
C GLY A 283 7.39 20.06 -14.10
N LYS A 284 6.08 19.91 -14.35
CA LYS A 284 5.08 19.96 -13.29
C LYS A 284 5.27 18.75 -12.37
N ASN A 285 5.46 19.00 -11.08
CA ASN A 285 5.75 17.97 -10.08
C ASN A 285 6.98 17.08 -10.41
N LEU A 286 7.94 17.59 -11.18
CA LEU A 286 9.12 16.83 -11.60
C LEU A 286 10.39 17.67 -11.44
N TYR A 287 11.38 17.05 -10.81
CA TYR A 287 12.69 17.63 -10.55
C TYR A 287 13.78 16.65 -10.94
N GLU A 288 14.87 17.18 -11.47
CA GLU A 288 16.11 16.45 -11.65
C GLU A 288 17.10 16.82 -10.55
N ILE A 289 17.76 15.81 -10.02
CA ILE A 289 18.85 15.97 -9.07
C ILE A 289 20.13 15.75 -9.86
N ARG A 290 20.91 16.82 -9.99
CA ARG A 290 22.12 16.85 -10.81
C ARG A 290 23.35 17.02 -9.93
N ASP A 291 24.42 16.31 -10.27
CA ASP A 291 25.73 16.59 -9.70
C ASP A 291 26.11 18.05 -9.98
N ARG A 292 26.53 18.76 -8.93
CA ARG A 292 26.74 20.22 -8.96
C ARG A 292 27.91 20.62 -9.87
N LYS A 293 28.92 19.76 -10.02
CA LYS A 293 30.14 20.06 -10.78
C LYS A 293 29.95 19.76 -12.27
N SER A 294 29.44 18.58 -12.58
CA SER A 294 29.29 18.07 -13.95
C SER A 294 27.95 18.44 -14.58
N GLY A 295 26.92 18.69 -13.77
CA GLY A 295 25.55 18.92 -14.24
C GLY A 295 24.83 17.65 -14.69
N VAL A 296 25.45 16.47 -14.58
CA VAL A 296 24.86 15.18 -14.98
C VAL A 296 23.68 14.85 -14.05
N VAL A 297 22.57 14.40 -14.65
CA VAL A 297 21.39 13.94 -13.89
C VAL A 297 21.75 12.64 -13.19
N LYS A 298 21.59 12.61 -11.86
CA LYS A 298 21.78 11.42 -11.04
C LYS A 298 20.45 10.75 -10.73
N TRP A 299 19.44 11.52 -10.33
CA TRP A 299 18.10 11.02 -10.03
C TRP A 299 17.01 11.97 -10.50
N THR A 300 15.78 11.48 -10.41
CA THR A 300 14.56 12.28 -10.58
C THR A 300 13.74 12.23 -9.31
N ALA A 301 12.88 13.20 -9.10
CA ALA A 301 12.09 13.37 -7.89
C ALA A 301 10.81 14.15 -8.15
N THR A 302 9.87 14.06 -7.23
CA THR A 302 8.64 14.87 -7.24
C THR A 302 8.63 15.86 -6.08
N ARG A 303 7.55 16.64 -5.95
CA ARG A 303 7.37 17.52 -4.79
C ARG A 303 7.27 16.75 -3.48
N VAL A 304 6.78 15.52 -3.53
CA VAL A 304 6.69 14.62 -2.37
C VAL A 304 8.08 14.36 -1.78
N ASP A 305 9.10 14.27 -2.63
CA ASP A 305 10.48 14.04 -2.18
C ASP A 305 11.15 15.38 -1.81
N LEU A 306 10.92 16.42 -2.61
CA LEU A 306 11.50 17.76 -2.40
C LEU A 306 11.07 18.39 -1.07
N VAL A 307 9.87 18.10 -0.55
CA VAL A 307 9.36 18.70 0.69
C VAL A 307 10.27 18.40 1.88
N PHE A 308 10.91 17.22 1.91
CA PHE A 308 11.87 16.85 2.95
C PHE A 308 13.20 17.63 2.86
N GLY A 309 13.51 18.19 1.69
CA GLY A 309 14.66 19.09 1.51
C GLY A 309 14.34 20.57 1.73
N SER A 310 13.07 20.97 1.53
CA SER A 310 12.66 22.38 1.42
C SER A 310 11.84 22.89 2.61
N ASN A 311 11.18 22.02 3.36
CA ASN A 311 10.49 22.38 4.61
C ASN A 311 11.45 22.24 5.79
N SER A 312 11.61 23.28 6.62
CA SER A 312 12.59 23.29 7.71
C SER A 312 12.38 22.21 8.77
N VAL A 313 11.13 21.83 9.06
CA VAL A 313 10.81 20.80 10.05
C VAL A 313 11.13 19.41 9.51
N LEU A 314 10.64 19.10 8.30
CA LEU A 314 10.94 17.81 7.67
C LEU A 314 12.42 17.66 7.33
N ARG A 315 13.08 18.77 6.98
CA ARG A 315 14.53 18.83 6.77
C ARG A 315 15.30 18.45 8.02
N ALA A 316 14.89 18.92 9.20
CA ALA A 316 15.53 18.55 10.45
C ALA A 316 15.44 17.03 10.71
N TYR A 317 14.29 16.41 10.44
CA TYR A 317 14.15 14.95 10.56
C TYR A 317 14.99 14.20 9.53
N ALA A 318 15.02 14.67 8.29
CA ALA A 318 15.87 14.09 7.25
C ALA A 318 17.37 14.16 7.62
N GLU A 319 17.83 15.29 8.15
CA GLU A 319 19.21 15.47 8.59
C GLU A 319 19.59 14.57 9.77
N VAL A 320 18.64 14.23 10.66
CA VAL A 320 18.88 13.19 11.68
C VAL A 320 19.21 11.87 11.01
N TYR A 321 18.36 11.36 10.11
CA TYR A 321 18.62 10.07 9.46
C TYR A 321 19.82 10.08 8.50
N ALA A 322 20.20 11.25 7.98
CA ALA A 322 21.36 11.39 7.10
C ALA A 322 22.72 11.26 7.81
N GLN A 323 22.76 11.25 9.15
CA GLN A 323 24.02 11.09 9.90
C GLN A 323 24.63 9.71 9.69
N ASP A 324 25.98 9.65 9.65
CA ASP A 324 26.74 8.43 9.38
C ASP A 324 26.47 7.29 10.37
N ASP A 325 26.08 7.62 11.61
CA ASP A 325 25.81 6.69 12.70
C ASP A 325 24.32 6.34 12.88
N ASN A 326 23.42 6.92 12.08
CA ASN A 326 21.98 6.76 12.23
C ASN A 326 21.33 5.72 11.30
N ASN A 327 22.11 4.93 10.57
CA ASN A 327 21.56 3.88 9.72
C ASN A 327 20.76 2.83 10.53
N GLU A 328 21.30 2.35 11.66
CA GLU A 328 20.56 1.42 12.52
C GLU A 328 19.31 2.06 13.14
N LYS A 329 19.42 3.32 13.56
CA LYS A 329 18.30 4.10 14.09
C LYS A 329 17.18 4.20 13.06
N PHE A 330 17.51 4.55 11.82
CA PHE A 330 16.57 4.64 10.72
C PHE A 330 15.83 3.31 10.50
N VAL A 331 16.55 2.19 10.46
CA VAL A 331 15.94 0.87 10.29
C VAL A 331 14.96 0.55 11.43
N ARG A 332 15.34 0.83 12.68
CA ARG A 332 14.48 0.59 13.85
C ARG A 332 13.23 1.48 13.83
N ASP A 333 13.39 2.75 13.49
CA ASP A 333 12.27 3.70 13.43
C ASP A 333 11.32 3.40 12.26
N PHE A 334 11.85 2.94 11.12
CA PHE A 334 11.02 2.47 10.00
C PHE A 334 10.20 1.24 10.38
N VAL A 335 10.77 0.29 11.13
CA VAL A 335 10.05 -0.91 11.62
C VAL A 335 9.02 -0.56 12.69
N ALA A 336 9.26 0.51 13.46
CA ALA A 336 8.34 0.95 14.51
C ALA A 336 7.15 1.78 13.98
N ALA A 337 7.36 2.49 12.87
CA ALA A 337 6.36 3.32 12.19
C ALA A 337 5.35 2.47 11.39
#